data_AF-A0A4V1QS03-F1
#
_entry.id   AF-A0A4V1QS03-F1
#
_cell.length_a   1.000
_cell.length_b   1.000
_cell.length_c   1.000
_cell.angle_alpha   90.00
_cell.angle_beta   90.00
_cell.angle_gamma   90.00
#
_symmetry.space_group_name_H-M   'P 1'
#
loop_
_entity.id
_entity.type
_entity.pdbx_description
1 polymer ?
#
loop_
_entity_poly.entity_id
_entity_poly.type
_entity_poly.pdbx_seq_one_letter_code
_entity_poly.pdbx_strand_id
1 'polypeptide(L)' 'MTTIELRETRHLAVGDTLVSVSGRSFEVTKLVRVGRGIRVHYLADDGTAGRFTAAPEAVCRVLGDVSGAHAQHVA' A
#
# COMPACT_ATOMS: atom_id res chain seq x y z
N MET A 1 -16.02 -7.84 -7.77
CA MET A 1 -16.12 -6.98 -6.58
C MET A 1 -14.71 -6.62 -6.18
N THR A 2 -14.35 -5.34 -6.17
CA THR A 2 -13.05 -4.88 -5.70
C THR A 2 -12.96 -5.07 -4.18
N THR A 3 -11.94 -5.78 -3.71
CA THR A 3 -11.75 -6.08 -2.28
C THR A 3 -10.72 -5.11 -1.71
N ILE A 4 -10.94 -4.61 -0.50
CA ILE A 4 -9.92 -3.84 0.23
C ILE A 4 -9.23 -4.80 1.18
N GLU A 5 -7.93 -5.00 0.97
CA GLU A 5 -7.06 -5.76 1.85
C GLU A 5 -6.38 -4.84 2.87
N LEU A 6 -6.15 -5.38 4.06
CA LEU A 6 -5.32 -4.73 5.07
C LEU A 6 -3.92 -5.37 5.01
N ARG A 7 -2.91 -4.55 4.73
CA ARG A 7 -1.53 -5.01 4.56
C ARG A 7 -0.59 -4.14 5.39
N GLU A 8 0.33 -4.77 6.09
CA GLU A 8 1.39 -4.02 6.77
C GLU A 8 2.30 -3.30 5.77
N THR A 9 2.83 -2.15 6.16
CA THR A 9 3.69 -1.31 5.30
C THR A 9 4.90 -2.09 4.79
N ARG A 10 5.44 -3.04 5.59
CA ARG A 10 6.55 -3.91 5.19
C ARG A 10 6.24 -4.88 4.04
N HIS A 11 4.96 -5.16 3.79
CA HIS A 11 4.50 -6.07 2.75
C HIS A 11 3.98 -5.32 1.51
N LEU A 12 4.02 -3.97 1.50
CA LEU A 12 3.70 -3.21 0.31
C LEU A 12 4.71 -3.48 -0.81
N ALA A 13 4.22 -3.42 -2.04
CA ALA A 13 5.00 -3.51 -3.27
C ALA A 13 4.79 -2.27 -4.15
N VAL A 14 5.74 -2.02 -5.05
CA VAL A 14 5.54 -1.05 -6.14
C VAL A 14 4.46 -1.59 -7.08
N GLY A 15 3.51 -0.74 -7.46
CA GLY A 15 2.30 -1.12 -8.20
C GLY A 15 1.08 -1.41 -7.32
N ASP A 16 1.26 -1.56 -5.99
CA ASP A 16 0.12 -1.64 -5.07
C ASP A 16 -0.69 -0.34 -5.13
N THR A 17 -2.02 -0.45 -5.10
CA THR A 17 -2.92 0.71 -5.04
C THR A 17 -3.42 0.90 -3.62
N LEU A 18 -2.98 1.97 -2.94
CA LEU A 18 -3.48 2.34 -1.62
C LEU A 18 -4.83 3.05 -1.73
N VAL A 19 -5.70 2.84 -0.75
CA VAL A 19 -7.02 3.48 -0.69
C VAL A 19 -7.16 4.29 0.60
N SER A 20 -7.49 5.58 0.49
CA SER A 20 -7.80 6.40 1.67
C SER A 20 -9.21 6.14 2.18
N VAL A 21 -9.48 6.62 3.40
CA VAL A 21 -10.84 6.64 3.96
C VAL A 21 -11.83 7.49 3.15
N SER A 22 -11.34 8.46 2.37
CA SER A 22 -12.15 9.29 1.47
C SER A 22 -12.39 8.63 0.11
N GLY A 23 -11.90 7.41 -0.11
CA GLY A 23 -12.04 6.69 -1.37
C GLY A 23 -11.06 7.10 -2.46
N ARG A 24 -10.04 7.93 -2.16
CA ARG A 24 -8.99 8.27 -3.12
C ARG A 24 -8.00 7.12 -3.25
N SER A 25 -7.50 6.92 -4.47
CA SER A 25 -6.54 5.87 -4.79
C SER A 25 -5.15 6.44 -5.03
N PHE A 26 -4.12 5.72 -4.59
CA PHE A 26 -2.73 6.13 -4.71
C PHE A 26 -1.86 4.95 -5.11
N GLU A 27 -1.28 4.99 -6.32
CA GLU A 27 -0.38 3.96 -6.80
C GLU A 27 0.99 4.11 -6.14
N VAL A 28 1.49 3.06 -5.50
CA VAL A 28 2.83 3.03 -4.90
C VAL A 28 3.88 2.95 -6.01
N THR A 29 4.73 3.97 -6.11
CA THR A 29 5.76 4.05 -7.16
C THR A 29 7.15 3.71 -6.66
N LYS A 30 7.41 3.87 -5.36
CA LYS A 30 8.71 3.56 -4.76
C LYS A 30 8.59 3.33 -3.25
N LEU A 31 9.37 2.38 -2.75
CA LEU A 31 9.53 2.10 -1.33
C LEU A 31 11.00 2.26 -0.93
N VAL A 32 11.26 2.98 0.16
CA VAL A 32 12.63 3.20 0.66
C VAL A 32 12.66 3.02 2.17
N ARG A 33 13.60 2.23 2.69
CA ARG A 33 13.85 2.15 4.13
C ARG A 33 14.45 3.45 4.63
N VAL A 34 13.87 4.04 5.68
CA VAL A 34 14.38 5.27 6.29
C VAL A 34 14.41 5.11 7.81
N GLY A 35 15.61 4.93 8.36
CA GLY A 35 15.78 4.57 9.77
C GLY A 35 15.04 3.26 10.08
N ARG A 36 14.13 3.29 11.06
CA ARG A 36 13.26 2.15 11.40
C ARG A 36 11.98 2.08 10.57
N GLY A 37 11.67 3.11 9.78
CA GLY A 37 10.44 3.22 9.00
C GLY A 37 10.61 2.88 7.53
N ILE A 38 9.50 2.95 6.80
CA ILE A 38 9.41 2.78 5.35
C ILE A 38 8.79 4.05 4.78
N ARG A 39 9.50 4.68 3.84
CA ARG A 39 9.01 5.79 3.04
C ARG A 39 8.35 5.26 1.78
N VAL A 40 7.07 5.56 1.66
CA VAL A 40 6.22 5.18 0.54
C VAL A 40 6.06 6.41 -0.34
N HIS A 41 6.47 6.31 -1.60
CA HIS A 41 6.16 7.28 -2.63
C HIS A 41 4.96 6.79 -3.42
N TYR A 42 4.08 7.71 -3.79
CA TYR A 42 2.87 7.37 -4.51
C TYR A 42 2.52 8.42 -5.57
N LEU A 43 1.68 8.02 -6.51
CA LEU A 43 0.97 8.90 -7.43
C LEU A 43 -0.53 8.83 -7.12
N ALA A 44 -1.16 9.99 -6.94
CA ALA A 44 -2.61 10.08 -6.87
C ALA A 44 -3.22 9.90 -8.27
N ASP A 45 -4.52 9.66 -8.30
CA ASP A 45 -5.36 9.59 -9.50
C ASP A 45 -5.24 10.82 -10.42
N ASP A 46 -5.06 12.01 -9.85
CA ASP A 46 -4.83 13.26 -10.56
C ASP A 46 -3.39 13.44 -11.07
N GLY A 47 -2.53 12.42 -10.91
CA GLY A 47 -1.11 12.46 -11.28
C GLY A 47 -0.20 13.15 -10.26
N THR A 48 -0.75 13.64 -9.14
CA THR A 48 0.05 14.29 -8.10
C THR A 48 0.95 13.29 -7.40
N ALA A 49 2.26 13.53 -7.44
CA ALA A 49 3.23 12.75 -6.69
C ALA A 49 3.26 13.17 -5.22
N GLY A 50 3.28 12.19 -4.33
CA GLY A 50 3.36 12.39 -2.89
C GLY A 50 4.22 11.34 -2.20
N ARG A 51 4.37 11.50 -0.88
CA ARG A 51 5.04 10.52 -0.05
C ARG A 51 4.58 10.59 1.40
N PHE A 52 4.65 9.46 2.09
CA PHE A 52 4.56 9.40 3.55
C PHE A 52 5.62 8.45 4.11
N THR A 53 5.82 8.47 5.43
CA THR A 53 6.69 7.51 6.12
C THR A 53 5.89 6.85 7.23
N ALA A 54 5.93 5.54 7.30
CA ALA A 54 5.21 4.76 8.30
C ALA A 54 6.12 3.70 8.94
N ALA A 55 5.71 3.21 10.11
CA ALA A 55 6.36 2.08 10.75
C ALA A 55 6.14 0.79 9.92
N PRO A 56 7.05 -0.19 9.94
CA PRO A 56 6.91 -1.43 9.18
C PRO A 56 5.60 -2.20 9.45
N GLU A 57 5.12 -2.18 10.69
CA GLU A 57 3.89 -2.79 11.20
C GLU A 57 2.62 -1.93 11.00
N ALA A 58 2.74 -0.70 10.50
CA ALA A 58 1.58 0.14 10.25
C ALA A 58 0.72 -0.46 9.13
N VAL A 59 -0.60 -0.49 9.32
CA VAL A 59 -1.55 -1.10 8.39
C VAL A 59 -2.00 -0.11 7.33
N CYS A 60 -1.91 -0.52 6.07
CA CYS A 60 -2.36 0.19 4.89
C CYS A 60 -3.55 -0.55 4.27
N ARG A 61 -4.50 0.20 3.70
CA ARG A 61 -5.59 -0.34 2.88
C ARG A 61 -5.10 -0.43 1.44
N VAL A 62 -5.10 -1.63 0.87
CA VAL A 62 -4.66 -1.90 -0.49
C VAL A 62 -5.84 -2.43 -1.29
N LEU A 63 -6.00 -1.96 -2.52
CA LEU A 63 -6.95 -2.55 -3.45
C LEU A 63 -6.43 -3.94 -3.85
N GLY A 64 -7.11 -4.98 -3.38
CA GLY A 64 -6.83 -6.37 -3.74
C GLY A 64 -7.48 -6.72 -5.06
N ASP A 65 -6.79 -7.52 -5.86
CA ASP A 65 -7.34 -8.04 -7.10
C ASP A 65 -8.29 -9.21 -6.81
N VAL A 66 -9.34 -9.36 -7.62
CA VAL A 66 -10.32 -10.47 -7.45
C VAL A 66 -9.72 -11.82 -7.89
N SER A 67 -8.51 -11.81 -8.43
CA SER A 67 -7.80 -12.99 -8.91
C SER A 67 -6.63 -13.33 -7.99
N GLY A 68 -6.92 -13.99 -6.86
CA GLY A 68 -5.87 -14.66 -6.10
C GLY A 68 -6.06 -14.66 -4.59
N ALA A 69 -6.98 -15.49 -4.10
CA ALA A 69 -6.83 -16.08 -2.79
C ALA A 69 -5.54 -16.95 -2.76
N HIS A 70 -4.39 -16.33 -2.51
CA HIS A 70 -3.08 -16.96 -2.24
C HIS A 70 -2.21 -15.86 -1.62
N ALA A 71 -1.82 -15.84 -0.35
CA ALA A 71 -1.56 -16.94 0.56
C ALA A 71 -1.84 -16.51 2.00
N GLN A 72 -2.56 -17.36 2.72
CA GLN A 72 -2.39 -17.45 4.16
C GLN A 72 -1.02 -18.12 4.38
N HIS A 73 -0.12 -17.49 5.13
CA HIS A 73 0.98 -18.22 5.76
C HIS A 73 1.00 -17.86 7.24
N VAL A 74 0.45 -18.79 8.02
CA VAL A 74 0.58 -18.91 9.46
C VAL A 74 1.99 -19.41 9.74
N ALA A 75 2.65 -18.81 10.74
CA ALA A 75 3.65 -19.46 11.57
C ALA A 75 3.42 -19.00 13.01
#